data_AF-A0A7X3VBD2-F1
#
_entry.id   AF-A0A7X3VBD2-F1
#
_cell.length_a   1.000
_cell.length_b   1.000
_cell.length_c   1.000
_cell.angle_alpha   90.00
_cell.angle_beta   90.00
_cell.angle_gamma   90.00
#
_symmetry.space_group_name_H-M   'P 1'
#
loop_
_entity.id
_entity.type
_entity.pdbx_description
1 polymer ?
#
loop_
_entity_poly.entity_id
_entity_poly.type
_entity_poly.pdbx_seq_one_letter_code
_entity_poly.pdbx_strand_id
1 'polypeptide(L)'
;MSDDRGIRENIAPEEAARIVSSLLEQEQSLEAFVRFQRLLPPDRAEVFTQLSDEHREHLTTNLSEPEMAGLIEYLNEDEAVAFAELIGPSLLPG
;
A
#
# COMPACT_ATOMS: atom_id res chain seq x y z
N MET A 1 -7.80 25.23 4.93
CA MET A 1 -7.61 23.88 4.39
C MET A 1 -6.15 23.58 4.59
N SER A 2 -5.80 22.90 5.67
CA SER A 2 -4.41 22.62 5.99
C SER A 2 -3.90 21.62 4.97
N ASP A 3 -2.91 22.02 4.18
CA ASP A 3 -2.09 21.11 3.39
C ASP A 3 -1.47 20.08 4.35
N ASP A 4 -2.13 18.94 4.51
CA ASP A 4 -1.57 17.74 5.13
C ASP A 4 -0.57 17.11 4.16
N ARG A 5 0.45 17.90 3.80
CA ARG A 5 1.68 17.39 3.22
C ARG A 5 2.55 16.97 4.40
N GLY A 6 2.09 15.96 5.14
CA GLY A 6 2.99 15.14 5.96
C GLY A 6 4.21 14.83 5.10
N ILE A 7 5.40 14.95 5.69
CA ILE A 7 6.70 14.85 4.99
C ILE A 7 6.67 13.63 4.06
N ARG A 8 6.46 13.87 2.77
CA ARG A 8 6.40 12.81 1.76
C ARG A 8 7.83 12.35 1.54
N GLU A 9 8.06 11.05 1.71
CA GLU A 9 9.39 10.51 1.49
C GLU A 9 9.71 10.60 -0.01
N ASN A 10 10.72 11.41 -0.36
CA ASN A 10 11.24 11.48 -1.73
C ASN A 10 12.24 10.34 -1.95
N ILE A 11 11.73 9.12 -1.91
CA ILE A 11 12.47 7.89 -2.18
C ILE A 11 11.91 7.23 -3.43
N ALA A 12 12.75 6.55 -4.20
CA ALA A 12 12.30 5.83 -5.38
C ALA A 12 11.38 4.67 -4.97
N PRO A 13 10.32 4.34 -5.74
CA PRO A 13 9.39 3.26 -5.42
C PRO A 13 10.10 1.92 -5.17
N GLU A 14 11.15 1.61 -5.93
CA GLU A 14 11.89 0.35 -5.77
C GLU A 14 12.63 0.26 -4.43
N GLU A 15 13.13 1.40 -3.94
CA GLU A 15 13.76 1.45 -2.63
C GLU A 15 12.72 1.41 -1.51
N ALA A 16 11.60 2.11 -1.69
CA ALA A 16 10.47 2.04 -0.77
C ALA A 16 9.93 0.62 -0.63
N ALA A 17 9.80 -0.13 -1.73
CA ALA A 17 9.34 -1.52 -1.73
C ALA A 17 10.29 -2.44 -0.95
N ARG A 18 11.61 -2.25 -1.08
CA ARG A 18 12.61 -2.98 -0.27
C ARG A 18 12.51 -2.65 1.21
N ILE A 19 12.36 -1.37 1.55
CA ILE A 19 12.22 -0.93 2.95
C ILE A 19 10.95 -1.53 3.55
N VAL A 20 9.81 -1.41 2.86
CA VAL A 20 8.51 -1.95 3.31
C VAL A 20 8.60 -3.47 3.47
N SER A 21 9.15 -4.19 2.49
CA SER A 21 9.34 -5.64 2.59
C SER A 21 10.22 -6.03 3.78
N SER A 22 11.36 -5.36 3.95
CA SER A 22 12.28 -5.63 5.06
C SER A 22 11.66 -5.36 6.43
N LEU A 23 10.77 -4.36 6.53
CA LEU A 23 10.03 -4.09 7.77
C LEU A 23 8.99 -5.17 8.04
N LEU A 24 8.28 -5.65 7.01
CA LEU A 24 7.30 -6.74 7.13
C LEU A 24 7.97 -8.06 7.53
N GLU A 25 9.13 -8.38 6.96
CA GLU A 25 9.95 -9.55 7.33
C GLU A 25 10.41 -9.51 8.80
N GLN A 26 10.60 -8.30 9.35
CA GLN A 26 10.96 -8.08 10.75
C GLN A 26 9.74 -7.95 11.68
N GLU A 27 8.53 -8.28 11.19
CA GLU A 27 7.26 -8.16 11.92
C GLU A 27 6.94 -6.71 12.35
N GLN A 28 7.54 -5.71 11.69
CA GLN A 28 7.34 -4.29 11.96
C GLN A 28 6.21 -3.70 11.12
N SER A 29 5.06 -4.36 11.07
CA SER A 29 3.92 -4.02 10.19
C SER A 29 3.44 -2.58 10.33
N LEU A 30 3.46 -2.03 11.55
CA LEU A 30 3.06 -0.65 11.78
C LEU A 30 4.03 0.37 11.16
N GLU A 31 5.35 0.14 11.28
CA GLU A 31 6.34 1.02 10.64
C GLU A 31 6.29 0.86 9.12
N ALA A 32 6.12 -0.37 8.61
CA ALA A 32 5.92 -0.63 7.19
C ALA A 32 4.72 0.16 6.63
N PHE A 33 3.60 0.12 7.34
CA PHE A 33 2.40 0.89 7.01
C PHE A 33 2.65 2.41 7.02
N VAL A 34 3.31 2.93 8.06
CA VAL A 34 3.63 4.37 8.16
C VAL A 34 4.51 4.83 7.01
N ARG A 35 5.53 4.03 6.64
CA ARG A 35 6.39 4.32 5.49
C ARG A 35 5.61 4.29 4.19
N PHE A 36 4.79 3.26 3.99
CA PHE A 36 3.91 3.16 2.83
C PHE A 36 2.99 4.38 2.69
N GLN A 37 2.36 4.83 3.78
CA GLN A 37 1.45 5.98 3.75
C GLN A 37 2.12 7.34 3.52
N ARG A 38 3.45 7.43 3.70
CA ARG A 38 4.22 8.65 3.40
C ARG A 38 4.55 8.79 1.91
N LEU A 39 4.32 7.76 1.11
CA LEU A 39 4.55 7.81 -0.33
C LEU A 39 3.43 8.57 -1.03
N LEU A 40 3.72 9.06 -2.24
CA LEU A 40 2.68 9.61 -3.11
C LEU A 40 1.72 8.49 -3.54
N PRO A 41 0.44 8.79 -3.79
CA PRO A 41 -0.52 7.79 -4.29
C PRO A 41 -0.03 6.93 -5.47
N PRO A 42 0.56 7.47 -6.55
CA PRO A 42 1.13 6.65 -7.62
C PRO A 42 2.29 5.77 -7.14
N ASP A 43 3.17 6.28 -6.28
CA ASP A 43 4.31 5.51 -5.75
C ASP A 43 3.84 4.39 -4.81
N ARG A 44 2.72 4.58 -4.08
CA ARG A 44 2.11 3.52 -3.26
C ARG A 44 1.64 2.36 -4.12
N ALA A 45 0.97 2.63 -5.23
CA ALA A 45 0.54 1.60 -6.17
C ALA A 45 1.75 0.82 -6.72
N GLU A 46 2.78 1.54 -7.18
CA GLU A 46 4.03 0.95 -7.68
C GLU A 46 4.76 0.13 -6.61
N VAL A 47 4.81 0.59 -5.36
CA VAL A 47 5.38 -0.18 -4.25
C VAL A 47 4.56 -1.43 -3.99
N PHE A 48 3.24 -1.29 -3.95
CA PHE A 48 2.33 -2.39 -3.65
C PHE A 48 2.46 -3.52 -4.67
N THR A 49 2.57 -3.20 -5.96
CA THR A 49 2.76 -4.18 -7.03
C THR A 49 4.12 -4.88 -6.98
N GLN A 50 5.12 -4.28 -6.32
CA GLN A 50 6.43 -4.91 -6.11
C GLN A 50 6.50 -5.83 -4.88
N LEU A 51 5.53 -5.76 -3.96
CA LEU A 51 5.46 -6.63 -2.79
C LEU A 51 5.04 -8.06 -3.18
N SER A 52 5.47 -9.05 -2.40
CA SER A 52 4.92 -10.41 -2.47
C SER A 52 3.48 -10.45 -1.98
N ASP A 53 2.72 -11.47 -2.36
CA ASP A 53 1.32 -11.59 -1.93
C ASP A 53 1.17 -11.62 -0.40
N GLU A 54 2.06 -12.34 0.31
CA GLU A 54 2.11 -12.35 1.78
C GLU A 54 2.34 -10.93 2.36
N HIS A 55 3.28 -10.17 1.79
CA HIS A 55 3.54 -8.81 2.23
C HIS A 55 2.37 -7.86 1.94
N ARG A 56 1.69 -8.04 0.80
CA ARG A 56 0.49 -7.29 0.46
C ARG A 56 -0.63 -7.59 1.44
N GLU A 57 -0.89 -8.86 1.76
CA GLU A 57 -1.88 -9.26 2.77
C GLU A 57 -1.58 -8.59 4.11
N HIS A 58 -0.34 -8.75 4.61
CA HIS A 58 0.08 -8.13 5.87
C HIS A 58 -0.09 -6.61 5.87
N LEU A 59 0.26 -5.92 4.78
CA LEU A 59 0.09 -4.48 4.67
C LEU A 59 -1.39 -4.09 4.65
N THR A 60 -2.23 -4.82 3.91
CA THR A 60 -3.68 -4.55 3.79
C THR A 60 -4.44 -4.74 5.08
N THR A 61 -3.98 -5.60 5.99
CA THR A 61 -4.61 -5.73 7.32
C THR A 61 -4.62 -4.42 8.13
N ASN A 62 -3.74 -3.47 7.78
CA ASN A 62 -3.64 -2.17 8.44
C ASN A 62 -4.26 -1.02 7.62
N LEU A 63 -4.74 -1.29 6.39
CA LEU A 63 -5.39 -0.29 5.55
C LEU A 63 -6.90 -0.23 5.85
N SER A 64 -7.42 1.00 5.95
CA SER A 64 -8.86 1.27 5.97
C SER A 64 -9.47 1.22 4.57
N GLU A 65 -10.79 1.05 4.47
CA GLU A 65 -11.51 1.04 3.18
C GLU A 65 -11.19 2.25 2.28
N PRO A 66 -11.15 3.51 2.79
CA PRO A 66 -10.77 4.65 1.96
C PRO A 66 -9.32 4.59 1.47
N GLU A 67 -8.40 4.04 2.25
CA GLU A 67 -6.99 3.90 1.87
C GLU A 67 -6.82 2.82 0.80
N MET A 68 -7.57 1.72 0.91
CA MET A 68 -7.64 0.68 -0.12
C MET A 68 -8.25 1.20 -1.42
N ALA A 69 -9.36 1.94 -1.36
CA ALA A 69 -9.96 2.56 -2.53
C ALA A 69 -8.98 3.53 -3.22
N GLY A 70 -8.28 4.36 -2.43
CA GLY A 70 -7.27 5.27 -2.94
C GLY A 70 -6.02 4.58 -3.49
N LEU A 71 -5.78 3.31 -3.18
CA LEU A 71 -4.74 2.50 -3.83
C LEU A 71 -5.23 1.99 -5.20
N ILE A 72 -6.45 1.46 -5.25
CA ILE A 72 -7.09 0.94 -6.48
C ILE A 72 -7.13 1.99 -7.59
N GLU A 73 -7.38 3.26 -7.26
CA GLU A 73 -7.40 4.36 -8.24
C GLU A 73 -6.10 4.53 -9.04
N TYR A 74 -4.97 4.02 -8.53
CA TYR A 74 -3.66 4.12 -9.16
C TYR A 74 -3.10 2.79 -9.66
N LEU A 75 -3.81 1.68 -9.44
CA LEU A 75 -3.48 0.38 -10.02
C LEU A 75 -4.03 0.28 -11.45
N ASN A 76 -3.40 -0.52 -12.30
CA ASN A 76 -4.02 -0.90 -13.56
C ASN A 76 -5.17 -1.91 -13.34
N GLU A 77 -5.94 -2.21 -14.39
CA GLU A 77 -7.13 -3.07 -14.28
C GLU A 77 -6.80 -4.46 -13.73
N ASP A 78 -5.74 -5.10 -14.23
CA ASP A 78 -5.34 -6.45 -13.79
C ASP A 78 -4.85 -6.45 -12.33
N GLU A 79 -4.08 -5.43 -11.94
CA GLU A 79 -3.58 -5.25 -10.57
C GLU A 79 -4.71 -4.94 -9.58
N ALA A 80 -5.68 -4.12 -9.98
CA ALA A 80 -6.85 -3.81 -9.18
C ALA A 80 -7.73 -5.04 -8.94
N VAL A 81 -7.88 -5.89 -9.97
CA VAL A 81 -8.59 -7.18 -9.84
C VAL A 81 -7.85 -8.09 -8.86
N ALA A 82 -6.55 -8.28 -9.03
CA ALA A 82 -5.73 -9.10 -8.13
C ALA A 82 -5.80 -8.58 -6.69
N PHE A 83 -5.80 -7.25 -6.49
CA PHE A 83 -5.96 -6.64 -5.19
C PHE A 83 -7.34 -6.89 -4.58
N ALA A 84 -8.41 -6.76 -5.37
CA ALA A 84 -9.78 -7.04 -4.92
C ALA A 84 -9.96 -8.52 -4.53
N GLU A 85 -9.31 -9.43 -5.24
CA GLU A 85 -9.27 -10.86 -4.87
C GLU A 85 -8.52 -11.10 -3.56
N LEU A 86 -7.42 -10.37 -3.32
CA LEU A 86 -6.61 -10.47 -2.11
C LEU A 86 -7.38 -10.08 -0.84
N ILE A 87 -8.10 -8.95 -0.88
CA ILE A 87 -8.87 -8.46 0.28
C ILE A 87 -10.21 -9.19 0.46
N GLY A 88 -10.62 -9.95 -0.56
CA GLY A 88 -11.85 -10.73 -0.59
C GLY A 88 -13.13 -9.87 -0.62
N PRO A 89 -14.30 -10.53 -0.79
CA PRO A 89 -15.58 -9.83 -0.93
C PRO A 89 -16.06 -9.12 0.35
N SER A 90 -15.37 -9.28 1.48
CA SER A 90 -15.76 -8.69 2.77
C SER A 90 -15.54 -7.17 2.83
N LEU A 91 -14.84 -6.58 1.85
CA LEU A 91 -14.47 -5.16 1.82
C LEU A 91 -14.87 -4.44 0.52
N LEU A 92 -15.56 -5.12 -0.39
CA LEU A 92 -16.15 -4.48 -1.56
C LEU A 92 -17.45 -3.79 -1.13
N PRO A 93 -17.63 -2.47 -1.37
CA PRO A 93 -18.91 -1.84 -1.10
C PRO A 93 -19.97 -2.51 -1.99
N GLY A 94 -20.94 -3.16 -1.34
CA GLY A 94 -22.13 -3.71 -2.00
C GLY A 94 -23.06 -2.64 -2.54
#